data_AF-A0A1G8JU03-F1
#
_entry.id   AF-A0A1G8JU03-F1
#
_cell.length_a   1.000
_cell.length_b   1.000
_cell.length_c   1.000
_cell.angle_alpha   90.00
_cell.angle_beta   90.00
_cell.angle_gamma   90.00
#
_symmetry.space_group_name_H-M   'P 1'
#
loop_
_entity.id
_entity.type
_entity.pdbx_description
1 polymer ?
#
loop_
_entity_poly.entity_id
_entity_poly.type
_entity_poly.pdbx_seq_one_letter_code
_entity_poly.pdbx_strand_id
1 'polypeptide(L)'
;MARFPAQPSGPGPFCRDAAFLAGSFSPLNVAARALPRGKTGSGAAVRETSTDPAPTPPLHSVAPAAARGKGERILLVEDDKVVRMLVVEALEELGYQLIQAGDAQSALSLLEQHAPLDLLLTDVGLPGMNGRQLADAARHRQPGLRVLFSSGHVEAAVAGDAVSGDGTQMIAKPFSFEALAATIRALLDA
;
A
#
# COMPACT_ATOMS: atom_id res chain seq x y z
N MET A 1 -48.67 -15.17 12.86
CA MET A 1 -47.83 -15.93 13.81
C MET A 1 -47.78 -17.38 13.35
N ALA A 2 -46.74 -17.77 12.62
CA ALA A 2 -46.49 -19.17 12.26
C ALA A 2 -45.01 -19.44 12.54
N ARG A 3 -44.79 -20.37 13.46
CA ARG A 3 -43.52 -20.76 14.07
C ARG A 3 -43.09 -22.04 13.35
N PHE A 4 -41.93 -22.03 12.70
CA PHE A 4 -41.25 -23.26 12.26
C PHE A 4 -39.86 -23.35 12.93
N PRO A 5 -39.38 -24.56 13.22
CA PRO A 5 -38.37 -24.84 14.22
C PRO A 5 -36.93 -24.73 13.71
N ALA A 6 -36.03 -24.80 14.68
CA ALA A 6 -34.59 -24.54 14.61
C ALA A 6 -33.73 -25.75 14.14
N GLN A 7 -32.59 -25.41 13.51
CA GLN A 7 -31.25 -26.04 13.54
C GLN A 7 -31.02 -27.45 12.94
N PRO A 8 -29.81 -27.76 12.41
CA PRO A 8 -28.50 -27.91 13.13
C PRO A 8 -27.38 -27.01 12.54
N SER A 9 -26.31 -26.49 13.19
CA SER A 9 -25.30 -26.99 14.16
C SER A 9 -24.51 -28.23 13.72
N GLY A 10 -23.30 -28.03 13.14
CA GLY A 10 -22.33 -29.11 12.97
C GLY A 10 -21.08 -28.72 12.15
N PRO A 11 -19.85 -28.85 12.70
CA PRO A 11 -18.59 -28.44 12.07
C PRO A 11 -17.95 -29.58 11.26
N GLY A 12 -17.27 -29.24 10.16
CA GLY A 12 -16.48 -30.16 9.36
C GLY A 12 -14.97 -29.99 9.63
N PRO A 13 -14.26 -31.05 10.08
CA PRO A 13 -12.82 -31.04 10.32
C PRO A 13 -12.07 -31.48 9.06
N PHE A 14 -11.03 -30.75 8.64
CA PHE A 14 -10.03 -31.31 7.74
C PHE A 14 -8.66 -31.33 8.42
N CYS A 15 -8.28 -32.56 8.79
CA CYS A 15 -6.98 -33.07 9.18
C CYS A 15 -5.87 -32.65 8.19
N ARG A 16 -4.72 -32.16 8.70
CA ARG A 16 -3.41 -32.86 8.90
C ARG A 16 -2.80 -33.48 7.64
N ASP A 17 -1.65 -32.93 7.21
CA ASP A 17 -0.28 -33.51 7.29
C ASP A 17 0.70 -32.49 6.66
N ALA A 18 1.77 -32.00 7.31
CA ALA A 18 3.00 -32.63 7.82
C ALA A 18 4.01 -33.02 6.72
N ALA A 19 5.06 -32.19 6.55
CA ALA A 19 6.49 -32.52 6.35
C ALA A 19 7.19 -31.40 5.54
N PHE A 20 8.15 -30.64 6.08
CA PHE A 20 9.56 -30.94 6.42
C PHE A 20 10.55 -30.67 5.26
N LEU A 21 11.72 -30.12 5.64
CA LEU A 21 12.98 -29.82 4.91
C LEU A 21 13.08 -28.40 4.32
N ALA A 22 13.83 -27.46 4.91
CA ALA A 22 15.28 -27.38 5.22
C ALA A 22 16.10 -26.64 4.13
N GLY A 23 16.96 -25.72 4.58
CA GLY A 23 18.00 -25.05 3.79
C GLY A 23 17.56 -23.65 3.32
N SER A 24 18.36 -22.59 3.37
CA SER A 24 19.76 -22.42 3.75
C SER A 24 19.96 -20.92 3.95
N PHE A 25 20.51 -20.52 5.10
CA PHE A 25 20.97 -19.14 5.32
C PHE A 25 22.23 -18.91 4.48
N SER A 26 22.24 -17.87 3.64
CA SER A 26 23.49 -17.34 3.06
C SER A 26 23.66 -15.87 3.44
N PRO A 27 24.79 -15.50 4.06
CA PRO A 27 25.07 -14.13 4.44
C PRO A 27 25.88 -13.37 3.38
N LEU A 28 25.79 -12.04 3.47
CA LEU A 28 26.84 -11.04 3.20
C LEU A 28 27.60 -11.11 1.86
N ASN A 29 27.35 -10.11 0.99
CA ASN A 29 28.37 -9.67 0.03
C ASN A 29 28.20 -8.19 -0.32
N VAL A 30 29.05 -7.32 0.22
CA VAL A 30 29.53 -6.12 -0.50
C VAL A 30 31.01 -5.91 -0.18
N ALA A 31 31.77 -5.87 -1.27
CA ALA A 31 33.21 -5.95 -1.37
C ALA A 31 33.97 -4.76 -0.76
N ALA A 32 35.07 -5.09 -0.08
CA ALA A 32 36.18 -4.17 0.14
C ALA A 32 36.93 -3.93 -1.18
N ARG A 33 37.06 -2.67 -1.59
CA ARG A 33 37.79 -2.26 -2.79
C ARG A 33 39.13 -1.62 -2.39
N ALA A 34 40.17 -2.13 -3.02
CA ALA A 34 41.59 -1.84 -2.79
C ALA A 34 41.99 -0.39 -3.12
N LEU A 35 42.93 0.13 -2.33
CA LEU A 35 43.75 1.32 -2.60
C LEU A 35 44.94 0.95 -3.50
N PRO A 36 45.39 1.88 -4.38
CA PRO A 36 46.79 1.97 -4.75
C PRO A 36 47.47 3.22 -4.17
N ARG A 37 48.69 3.02 -3.65
CA ARG A 37 49.64 4.08 -3.29
C ARG A 37 50.32 4.61 -4.55
N GLY A 38 50.48 5.93 -4.66
CA GLY A 38 51.28 6.60 -5.68
C GLY A 38 51.66 8.02 -5.24
N LYS A 39 52.90 8.41 -5.53
CA LYS A 39 53.75 9.41 -4.84
C LYS A 39 53.65 10.86 -5.34
N THR A 40 53.93 11.79 -4.41
CA THR A 40 54.76 13.03 -4.49
C THR A 40 54.47 14.09 -5.55
N GLY A 41 54.22 15.32 -5.09
CA GLY A 41 54.38 16.55 -5.87
C GLY A 41 53.99 17.82 -5.10
N SER A 42 55.00 18.63 -4.78
CA SER A 42 55.08 20.09 -4.55
C SER A 42 53.83 20.93 -4.24
N GLY A 43 54.01 21.86 -3.31
CA GLY A 43 52.96 22.64 -2.67
C GLY A 43 52.27 23.71 -3.51
N ALA A 44 51.12 24.13 -2.98
CA ALA A 44 50.49 25.41 -3.23
C ALA A 44 49.52 25.67 -2.08
N ALA A 45 49.58 26.89 -1.55
CA ALA A 45 48.75 27.37 -0.45
C ALA A 45 47.26 27.24 -0.77
N VAL A 46 46.48 26.68 0.15
CA VAL A 46 45.02 26.75 0.09
C VAL A 46 44.53 27.20 1.45
N ARG A 47 43.95 28.40 1.44
CA ARG A 47 43.18 28.98 2.53
C ARG A 47 42.07 28.00 2.89
N GLU A 48 41.91 27.70 4.17
CA GLU A 48 40.81 26.91 4.71
C GLU A 48 39.49 27.61 4.38
N THR A 49 38.89 27.20 3.27
CA THR A 49 37.49 27.51 2.96
C THR A 49 36.65 26.68 3.90
N SER A 50 36.03 27.36 4.86
CA SER A 50 35.01 26.82 5.75
C SER A 50 34.08 25.88 5.00
N THR A 51 34.04 24.65 5.50
CA THR A 51 33.07 23.60 5.20
C THR A 51 31.66 24.19 5.12
N ASP A 52 31.11 24.17 3.91
CA ASP A 52 29.68 24.28 3.69
C ASP A 52 29.03 23.00 4.24
N PRO A 53 28.16 23.04 5.27
CA PRO A 53 27.44 21.86 5.69
C PRO A 53 26.45 21.51 4.57
N ALA A 54 26.65 20.35 3.96
CA ALA A 54 25.75 19.75 2.99
C ALA A 54 24.28 19.95 3.41
N PRO A 55 23.38 20.36 2.50
CA PRO A 55 21.99 20.55 2.85
C PRO A 55 21.38 19.20 3.23
N THR A 56 21.11 19.03 4.53
CA THR A 56 20.15 18.04 5.01
C THR A 56 18.84 18.27 4.26
N PRO A 57 18.32 17.31 3.46
CA PRO A 57 17.01 17.47 2.87
C PRO A 57 15.98 17.57 4.01
N PRO A 58 15.02 18.50 3.94
CA PRO A 58 13.93 18.54 4.91
C PRO A 58 13.11 17.25 4.82
N LEU A 59 12.62 16.76 5.97
CA LEU A 59 11.80 15.54 6.11
C LEU A 59 10.39 15.65 5.49
N HIS A 60 10.17 16.61 4.59
CA HIS A 60 8.97 16.73 3.78
C HIS A 60 9.43 16.87 2.32
N SER A 61 9.83 15.76 1.72
CA SER A 61 10.06 15.70 0.29
C SER A 61 8.68 15.83 -0.37
N VAL A 62 8.45 16.96 -1.04
CA VAL A 62 7.27 17.19 -1.85
C VAL A 62 7.22 16.05 -2.86
N ALA A 63 6.20 15.19 -2.79
CA ALA A 63 6.02 14.11 -3.76
C ALA A 63 6.18 14.71 -5.17
N PRO A 64 6.95 14.06 -6.06
CA PRO A 64 7.26 14.63 -7.37
C PRO A 64 5.97 15.05 -8.06
N ALA A 65 5.98 16.17 -8.81
CA ALA A 65 4.78 16.72 -9.46
C ALA A 65 4.01 15.69 -10.31
N ALA A 66 4.70 14.64 -10.76
CA ALA A 66 4.13 13.49 -11.46
C ALA A 66 3.10 12.70 -10.63
N ALA A 67 3.17 12.68 -9.29
CA ALA A 67 2.27 11.93 -8.42
C ALA A 67 0.98 12.68 -8.05
N ARG A 68 0.79 13.91 -8.55
CA ARG A 68 -0.40 14.72 -8.27
C ARG A 68 -1.64 14.15 -8.94
N GLY A 69 -2.75 14.25 -8.23
CA GLY A 69 -4.09 13.99 -8.73
C GLY A 69 -4.57 15.10 -9.66
N LYS A 70 -5.53 14.74 -10.50
CA LYS A 70 -6.27 15.60 -11.42
C LYS A 70 -7.75 15.71 -10.99
N GLY A 71 -8.05 15.41 -9.73
CA GLY A 71 -9.41 15.36 -9.17
C GLY A 71 -10.04 13.96 -9.18
N GLU A 72 -9.25 12.89 -9.33
CA GLU A 72 -9.76 11.51 -9.28
C GLU A 72 -10.37 11.19 -7.91
N ARG A 73 -11.45 10.41 -7.93
CA ARG A 73 -12.23 10.05 -6.75
C ARG A 73 -11.81 8.70 -6.22
N ILE A 74 -11.32 8.70 -4.99
CA ILE A 74 -10.76 7.55 -4.32
C ILE A 74 -11.62 7.21 -3.11
N LEU A 75 -12.10 5.96 -3.02
CA LEU A 75 -12.69 5.43 -1.79
C LEU A 75 -11.60 4.78 -0.95
N LEU A 76 -11.33 5.36 0.22
CA LEU A 76 -10.41 4.83 1.21
C LEU A 76 -11.17 4.05 2.29
N VAL A 77 -10.72 2.82 2.55
CA VAL A 77 -11.25 1.94 3.59
C VAL A 77 -10.11 1.50 4.50
N GLU A 78 -10.14 2.02 5.72
CA GLU A 78 -9.12 1.83 6.75
C GLU A 78 -9.84 1.83 8.09
N ASP A 79 -9.63 0.83 8.95
CA ASP A 79 -10.32 0.73 10.23
C ASP A 79 -9.72 1.66 11.30
N ASP A 80 -8.39 1.86 11.28
CA ASP A 80 -7.75 2.82 12.15
C ASP A 80 -8.05 4.28 11.72
N LYS A 81 -8.79 4.99 12.57
CA LYS A 81 -9.19 6.38 12.32
C LYS A 81 -8.00 7.32 12.13
N VAL A 82 -6.91 7.13 12.88
CA VAL A 82 -5.73 7.99 12.81
C VAL A 82 -5.01 7.77 11.47
N VAL A 83 -4.80 6.52 11.09
CA VAL A 83 -4.20 6.18 9.79
C VAL A 83 -5.07 6.71 8.65
N ARG A 84 -6.39 6.52 8.74
CA ARG A 84 -7.34 7.00 7.74
C ARG A 84 -7.26 8.52 7.54
N MET A 85 -7.23 9.29 8.64
CA MET A 85 -7.12 10.75 8.58
C MET A 85 -5.80 11.20 7.94
N LEU A 86 -4.68 10.58 8.31
CA LEU A 86 -3.37 10.94 7.77
C LEU A 86 -3.27 10.66 6.26
N VAL A 87 -3.82 9.53 5.79
CA VAL A 87 -3.84 9.19 4.36
C VAL A 87 -4.71 10.17 3.58
N VAL A 88 -5.85 10.58 4.14
CA VAL A 88 -6.75 11.55 3.50
C VAL A 88 -6.05 12.89 3.33
N GLU A 89 -5.50 13.44 4.41
CA GLU A 89 -4.79 14.72 4.41
C GLU A 89 -3.69 14.71 3.34
N ALA A 90 -2.85 13.67 3.34
CA ALA A 90 -1.76 13.55 2.37
C ALA A 90 -2.23 13.45 0.91
N LEU A 91 -3.33 12.74 0.62
CA LEU A 91 -3.81 12.58 -0.76
C LEU A 91 -4.66 13.77 -1.24
N GLU A 92 -5.40 14.42 -0.36
CA GLU A 92 -6.14 15.65 -0.69
C GLU A 92 -5.17 16.80 -1.02
N GLU A 93 -4.07 16.93 -0.29
CA GLU A 93 -2.99 17.89 -0.62
C GLU A 93 -2.38 17.64 -2.00
N LEU A 94 -2.42 16.39 -2.48
CA LEU A 94 -1.95 16.01 -3.81
C LEU A 94 -3.02 16.20 -4.90
N GLY A 95 -4.24 16.63 -4.56
CA GLY A 95 -5.31 16.94 -5.51
C GLY A 95 -6.26 15.78 -5.81
N TYR A 96 -6.27 14.73 -4.98
CA TYR A 96 -7.26 13.64 -5.06
C TYR A 96 -8.52 13.98 -4.25
N GLN A 97 -9.67 13.42 -4.64
CA GLN A 97 -10.92 13.55 -3.90
C GLN A 97 -11.19 12.27 -3.10
N LEU A 98 -11.18 12.36 -1.77
CA LEU A 98 -11.27 11.18 -0.92
C LEU A 98 -12.68 10.99 -0.34
N ILE A 99 -13.19 9.78 -0.47
CA ILE A 99 -14.38 9.30 0.24
C ILE A 99 -13.87 8.29 1.26
N GLN A 100 -14.29 8.41 2.53
CA GLN A 100 -13.71 7.65 3.63
C GLN A 100 -14.71 6.68 4.23
N ALA A 101 -14.29 5.44 4.47
CA ALA A 101 -15.03 4.44 5.21
C ALA A 101 -14.14 3.82 6.30
N GLY A 102 -14.74 3.53 7.47
CA GLY A 102 -14.06 2.82 8.55
C GLY A 102 -14.17 1.29 8.46
N ASP A 103 -15.02 0.78 7.58
CA ASP A 103 -15.33 -0.64 7.47
C ASP A 103 -15.89 -0.94 6.07
N ALA A 104 -15.89 -2.22 5.69
CA ALA A 104 -16.33 -2.67 4.37
C ALA A 104 -17.83 -2.43 4.11
N GLN A 105 -18.68 -2.45 5.13
CA GLN A 105 -20.13 -2.27 4.97
C GLN A 105 -20.47 -0.81 4.65
N SER A 106 -19.84 0.11 5.38
CA SER A 106 -19.88 1.54 5.10
C SER A 106 -19.33 1.83 3.70
N ALA A 107 -18.22 1.16 3.30
CA ALA A 107 -17.64 1.31 1.98
C ALA A 107 -18.58 0.89 0.84
N LEU A 108 -19.26 -0.26 0.97
CA LEU A 108 -20.26 -0.70 -0.03
C LEU A 108 -21.42 0.29 -0.15
N SER A 109 -21.89 0.83 0.97
CA SER A 109 -22.98 1.82 0.99
C SER A 109 -22.56 3.13 0.31
N LEU A 110 -21.31 3.55 0.49
CA LEU A 110 -20.75 4.74 -0.14
C LEU A 110 -20.48 4.53 -1.63
N LEU A 111 -20.04 3.33 -2.02
CA LEU A 111 -19.87 2.96 -3.43
C LEU A 111 -21.20 3.09 -4.20
N GLU A 112 -22.32 2.71 -3.59
CA GLU A 112 -23.66 2.87 -4.18
C GLU A 112 -24.06 4.33 -4.39
N GLN A 113 -23.69 5.21 -3.46
CA GLN A 113 -24.10 6.61 -3.48
C GLN A 113 -23.21 7.49 -4.35
N HIS A 114 -21.93 7.14 -4.46
CA HIS A 114 -20.91 8.02 -5.02
C HIS A 114 -20.27 7.48 -6.30
N ALA A 115 -20.70 6.36 -6.89
CA ALA A 115 -20.17 5.89 -8.18
C ALA A 115 -20.30 6.95 -9.31
N PRO A 116 -19.42 6.95 -10.32
CA PRO A 116 -18.29 6.04 -10.56
C PRO A 116 -16.97 6.47 -9.86
N LEU A 117 -16.32 5.57 -9.14
CA LEU A 117 -15.04 5.86 -8.48
C LEU A 117 -13.85 5.52 -9.38
N ASP A 118 -12.74 6.24 -9.28
CA ASP A 118 -11.55 5.93 -10.07
C ASP A 118 -10.71 4.83 -9.41
N LEU A 119 -10.69 4.79 -8.07
CA LEU A 119 -9.88 3.84 -7.31
C LEU A 119 -10.52 3.49 -5.95
N LEU A 120 -10.41 2.22 -5.57
CA LEU A 120 -10.65 1.73 -4.22
C LEU A 120 -9.30 1.45 -3.54
N LEU A 121 -9.02 2.14 -2.45
CA LEU A 121 -7.88 1.90 -1.56
C LEU A 121 -8.39 1.22 -0.30
N THR A 122 -8.03 -0.04 -0.06
CA THR A 122 -8.55 -0.80 1.09
C THR A 122 -7.44 -1.58 1.80
N ASP A 123 -7.46 -1.62 3.13
CA ASP A 123 -6.67 -2.61 3.87
C ASP A 123 -7.23 -4.03 3.59
N VAL A 124 -6.34 -5.01 3.49
CA VAL A 124 -6.70 -6.44 3.44
C VAL A 124 -7.13 -6.94 4.82
N GLY A 125 -6.55 -6.38 5.88
CA GLY A 125 -6.75 -6.78 7.27
C GLY A 125 -8.02 -6.25 7.97
N LEU A 126 -9.00 -5.72 7.22
CA LEU A 126 -10.22 -5.17 7.82
C LEU A 126 -10.96 -6.20 8.70
N PRO A 127 -11.46 -5.79 9.89
CA PRO A 127 -12.22 -6.68 10.76
C PRO A 127 -13.57 -7.06 10.12
N GLY A 128 -13.92 -8.35 10.19
CA GLY A 128 -15.17 -8.88 9.65
C GLY A 128 -15.05 -9.33 8.19
N MET A 129 -15.30 -8.43 7.25
CA MET A 129 -15.20 -8.71 5.80
C MET A 129 -13.79 -8.37 5.30
N ASN A 130 -13.14 -9.33 4.64
CA ASN A 130 -11.80 -9.12 4.10
C ASN A 130 -11.87 -8.09 2.95
N GLY A 131 -10.90 -7.17 2.87
CA GLY A 131 -10.80 -6.17 1.82
C GLY A 131 -10.86 -6.74 0.39
N ARG A 132 -10.45 -8.00 0.20
CA ARG A 132 -10.58 -8.72 -1.08
C ARG A 132 -12.04 -8.93 -1.48
N GLN A 133 -12.89 -9.35 -0.55
CA GLN A 133 -14.33 -9.54 -0.84
C GLN A 133 -15.00 -8.19 -1.16
N LEU A 134 -14.56 -7.12 -0.50
CA LEU A 134 -15.04 -5.76 -0.78
C LEU A 134 -14.68 -5.36 -2.21
N ALA A 135 -13.42 -5.58 -2.62
CA ALA A 135 -12.96 -5.29 -3.97
C ALA A 135 -13.73 -6.09 -5.04
N ASP A 136 -13.96 -7.38 -4.80
CA ASP A 136 -14.77 -8.22 -5.70
C ASP A 136 -16.19 -7.66 -5.83
N ALA A 137 -16.86 -7.37 -4.71
CA ALA A 137 -18.19 -6.77 -4.72
C ALA A 137 -18.23 -5.40 -5.41
N ALA A 138 -17.17 -4.60 -5.24
CA ALA A 138 -17.05 -3.31 -5.88
C ALA A 138 -16.88 -3.43 -7.40
N ARG A 139 -16.09 -4.40 -7.88
CA ARG A 139 -15.90 -4.69 -9.31
C ARG A 139 -17.12 -5.24 -10.00
N HIS A 140 -17.92 -6.07 -9.30
CA HIS A 140 -19.20 -6.51 -9.85
C HIS A 140 -20.13 -5.34 -10.17
N ARG A 141 -20.02 -4.23 -9.41
CA ARG A 141 -20.80 -3.01 -9.63
C ARG A 141 -20.13 -2.06 -10.63
N GLN A 142 -18.81 -1.96 -10.57
CA GLN A 142 -18.02 -1.11 -11.44
C GLN A 142 -16.84 -1.92 -12.03
N PRO A 143 -17.03 -2.57 -13.19
CA PRO A 143 -16.01 -3.44 -13.79
C PRO A 143 -14.67 -2.77 -14.10
N GLY A 144 -14.66 -1.44 -14.30
CA GLY A 144 -13.44 -0.65 -14.54
C GLY A 144 -12.78 -0.08 -13.26
N LEU A 145 -13.26 -0.45 -12.07
CA LEU A 145 -12.73 0.07 -10.82
C LEU A 145 -11.33 -0.46 -10.54
N ARG A 146 -10.38 0.45 -10.41
CA ARG A 146 -9.01 0.13 -10.01
C ARG A 146 -8.98 -0.12 -8.50
N VAL A 147 -8.17 -1.08 -8.06
CA VAL A 147 -8.09 -1.48 -6.66
C VAL A 147 -6.64 -1.48 -6.20
N LEU A 148 -6.36 -0.74 -5.14
CA LEU A 148 -5.09 -0.76 -4.42
C LEU A 148 -5.32 -1.37 -3.03
N PHE A 149 -4.70 -2.52 -2.79
CA PHE A 149 -4.70 -3.14 -1.47
C PHE A 149 -3.55 -2.60 -0.63
N SER A 150 -3.82 -2.33 0.65
CA SER A 150 -2.78 -2.11 1.65
C SER A 150 -2.69 -3.33 2.57
N SER A 151 -1.49 -3.82 2.89
CA SER A 151 -1.34 -5.00 3.76
C SER A 151 -0.21 -4.84 4.77
N GLY A 152 -0.53 -4.98 6.06
CA GLY A 152 0.46 -5.06 7.14
C GLY A 152 0.87 -6.48 7.54
N HIS A 153 0.34 -7.52 6.87
CA HIS A 153 0.68 -8.91 7.15
C HIS A 153 1.20 -9.59 5.89
N VAL A 154 2.44 -10.10 5.97
CA VAL A 154 3.13 -10.77 4.86
C VAL A 154 2.31 -11.90 4.26
N GLU A 155 1.56 -12.64 5.08
CA GLU A 155 0.70 -13.75 4.64
C GLU A 155 -0.44 -13.30 3.72
N ALA A 156 -1.03 -12.13 3.99
CA ALA A 156 -2.09 -11.56 3.17
C ALA A 156 -1.59 -11.00 1.83
N ALA A 157 -0.31 -10.61 1.78
CA ALA A 157 0.37 -10.18 0.57
C ALA A 157 0.74 -11.37 -0.36
N VAL A 158 0.99 -12.54 0.23
CA VAL A 158 1.41 -13.76 -0.48
C VAL A 158 0.20 -14.65 -0.86
N ALA A 159 -0.94 -14.51 -0.18
CA ALA A 159 -2.16 -15.25 -0.45
C ALA A 159 -2.88 -14.76 -1.71
N GLY A 160 -2.45 -15.28 -2.86
CA GLY A 160 -3.35 -15.56 -3.98
C GLY A 160 -3.18 -14.67 -5.21
N ASP A 161 -3.13 -15.35 -6.36
CA ASP A 161 -3.13 -14.94 -7.77
C ASP A 161 -4.03 -13.75 -8.19
N ALA A 162 -4.71 -13.06 -7.27
CA ALA A 162 -5.49 -11.86 -7.53
C ALA A 162 -4.64 -10.58 -7.69
N VAL A 163 -3.32 -10.67 -7.54
CA VAL A 163 -2.37 -9.54 -7.70
C VAL A 163 -2.00 -9.30 -9.18
N SER A 164 -2.52 -10.11 -10.12
CA SER A 164 -2.16 -10.04 -11.54
C SER A 164 -3.33 -9.79 -12.49
N GLY A 165 -4.41 -9.14 -12.02
CA GLY A 165 -5.48 -8.64 -12.89
C GLY A 165 -5.28 -7.17 -13.25
N ASP A 166 -5.59 -6.80 -14.50
CA ASP A 166 -5.60 -5.41 -14.98
C ASP A 166 -6.33 -4.51 -13.97
N GLY A 167 -5.64 -3.48 -13.47
CA GLY A 167 -6.21 -2.54 -12.50
C GLY A 167 -6.20 -3.01 -11.03
N THR A 168 -5.36 -3.99 -10.65
CA THR A 168 -5.10 -4.34 -9.24
C THR A 168 -3.64 -4.12 -8.87
N GLN A 169 -3.37 -3.48 -7.74
CA GLN A 169 -2.03 -3.42 -7.14
C GLN A 169 -2.09 -3.59 -5.62
N MET A 170 -0.93 -3.81 -5.01
CA MET A 170 -0.78 -3.93 -3.56
C MET A 170 0.42 -3.14 -3.06
N ILE A 171 0.26 -2.50 -1.91
CA ILE A 171 1.32 -1.79 -1.19
C ILE A 171 1.45 -2.37 0.22
N ALA A 172 2.68 -2.71 0.62
CA ALA A 172 2.97 -3.23 1.95
C ALA A 172 3.00 -2.09 2.98
N LYS A 173 2.40 -2.30 4.15
CA LYS A 173 2.58 -1.46 5.34
C LYS A 173 3.86 -1.91 6.07
N PRO A 174 4.64 -0.97 6.65
CA PRO A 174 4.48 0.47 6.55
C PRO A 174 4.89 1.01 5.18
N PHE A 175 4.13 1.99 4.66
CA PHE A 175 4.43 2.71 3.43
C PHE A 175 4.64 4.21 3.70
N SER A 176 5.42 4.88 2.85
CA SER A 176 5.47 6.34 2.83
C SER A 176 4.33 6.90 1.98
N PHE A 177 3.90 8.14 2.26
CA PHE A 177 2.90 8.82 1.44
C PHE A 177 3.37 9.01 -0.01
N GLU A 178 4.67 9.23 -0.22
CA GLU A 178 5.27 9.29 -1.56
C GLU A 178 5.11 7.97 -2.31
N ALA A 179 5.38 6.84 -1.65
CA ALA A 179 5.21 5.53 -2.26
C ALA A 179 3.73 5.23 -2.55
N LEU A 180 2.83 5.60 -1.65
CA LEU A 180 1.39 5.48 -1.86
C LEU A 180 0.93 6.30 -3.06
N ALA A 181 1.30 7.58 -3.13
CA ALA A 181 0.93 8.48 -4.21
C ALA A 181 1.51 8.04 -5.57
N ALA A 182 2.76 7.60 -5.60
CA ALA A 182 3.38 7.07 -6.81
C ALA A 182 2.67 5.80 -7.30
N THR A 183 2.28 4.90 -6.38
CA THR A 183 1.55 3.67 -6.70
C THR A 183 0.15 3.99 -7.22
N ILE A 184 -0.57 4.92 -6.58
CA ILE A 184 -1.89 5.39 -7.04
C ILE A 184 -1.80 5.98 -8.43
N ARG A 185 -0.82 6.86 -8.69
CA ARG A 185 -0.64 7.49 -10.01
C ARG A 185 -0.33 6.46 -11.08
N ALA A 186 0.62 5.56 -10.83
CA ALA A 186 0.96 4.48 -11.75
C ALA A 186 -0.25 3.57 -12.02
N LEU A 187 -1.05 3.29 -10.98
CA LEU A 187 -2.27 2.52 -11.13
C LEU A 187 -3.31 3.27 -11.94
N LEU A 188 -3.47 4.59 -11.82
CA LEU A 188 -4.46 5.38 -12.56
C LEU A 188 -4.07 5.68 -14.02
N ASP A 189 -2.76 5.70 -14.33
CA ASP A 189 -2.24 5.98 -15.69
C ASP A 189 -2.09 4.75 -16.58
N ALA A 190 -2.17 3.54 -16.01
CA ALA A 190 -2.16 2.28 -16.76
C ALA A 190 -3.36 2.16 -17.70
#